data_AF-A0AAW3YQ82-F1
#
_entry.id   AF-A0AAW3YQ82-F1
#
_cell.length_a   1.000
_cell.length_b   1.000
_cell.length_c   1.000
_cell.angle_alpha   90.00
_cell.angle_beta   90.00
_cell.angle_gamma   90.00
#
_symmetry.space_group_name_H-M   'P 1'
#
loop_
_entity.id
_entity.type
_entity.pdbx_description
1 polymer ?
#
loop_
_entity_poly.entity_id
_entity_poly.type
_entity_poly.pdbx_seq_one_letter_code
_entity_poly.pdbx_strand_id
1 'polypeptide(L)' 'MKRYYNDLNNPLYAFDSAVVERFIAFSRVCPHVKGHLRGKPIVLESWQQFAFANLFGFKVKATGRRKYRSAY' A
#
# COMPACT_ATOMS: atom_id res chain seq x y z
N MET A 1 1.54 14.28 2.21
CA MET A 1 2.97 13.89 2.24
C MET A 1 3.64 14.00 3.61
N LYS A 2 3.40 15.06 4.41
CA LYS A 2 4.03 15.24 5.75
C LYS A 2 3.97 14.00 6.66
N ARG A 3 2.83 13.28 6.69
CA ARG A 3 2.67 12.04 7.46
C ARG A 3 3.65 10.94 7.07
N TYR A 4 3.85 10.72 5.77
CA TYR A 4 4.76 9.68 5.27
C TYR A 4 6.18 9.89 5.77
N TYR A 5 6.70 11.11 5.65
CA TYR A 5 8.04 11.45 6.12
C TYR A 5 8.17 11.38 7.65
N ASN A 6 7.14 11.81 8.38
CA ASN A 6 7.12 11.66 9.84
C ASN A 6 7.23 10.19 10.26
N ASP A 7 6.54 9.29 9.55
CA ASP A 7 6.56 7.87 9.85
C ASP A 7 7.85 7.19 9.43
N LEU A 8 8.43 7.63 8.31
CA LEU A 8 9.71 7.15 7.82
C LEU A 8 10.86 7.52 8.77
N ASN A 9 10.80 8.72 9.37
CA ASN A 9 11.82 9.22 10.30
C ASN A 9 11.59 8.75 11.75
N ASN A 10 10.50 8.04 12.04
CA ASN A 10 10.19 7.59 13.39
C ASN A 10 10.82 6.21 13.65
N PRO A 11 11.68 6.06 14.68
CA PRO A 11 12.38 4.81 14.95
C PRO A 11 11.45 3.65 15.33
N LEU A 12 10.22 3.92 15.77
CA LEU A 12 9.22 2.90 16.14
C LEU A 12 8.68 2.13 14.92
N TYR A 13 8.75 2.73 13.73
CA TYR A 13 8.21 2.15 12.51
C TYR A 13 9.31 1.69 11.56
N ALA A 14 9.03 0.62 10.83
CA ALA A 14 9.81 0.16 9.70
C ALA A 14 8.93 0.20 8.45
N PHE A 15 9.50 0.65 7.34
CA PHE A 15 8.84 0.62 6.05
C PHE A 15 9.24 -0.65 5.29
N ASP A 16 8.26 -1.45 4.91
CA ASP A 16 8.42 -2.72 4.20
C ASP A 16 7.98 -2.57 2.74
N SER A 17 8.93 -2.27 1.86
CA SER A 17 8.67 -2.09 0.42
C SER A 17 8.21 -3.38 -0.25
N ALA A 18 8.69 -4.55 0.19
CA ALA A 18 8.35 -5.83 -0.41
C ALA A 18 6.87 -6.18 -0.25
N VAL A 19 6.25 -5.82 0.88
CA VAL A 19 4.79 -5.97 1.07
C VAL A 19 4.01 -5.05 0.14
N VAL A 20 4.49 -3.82 -0.08
CA VAL A 20 3.85 -2.86 -0.99
C VAL A 20 3.93 -3.35 -2.44
N GLU A 21 5.11 -3.77 -2.89
CA GLU A 21 5.32 -4.33 -4.23
C GLU A 21 4.46 -5.57 -4.47
N ARG A 22 4.36 -6.46 -3.48
CA ARG A 22 3.48 -7.63 -3.54
C ARG A 22 2.02 -7.24 -3.71
N PHE A 23 1.55 -6.20 -3.01
CA PHE A 23 0.19 -5.70 -3.16
C PHE A 23 -0.05 -5.09 -4.56
N ILE A 24 0.92 -4.33 -5.08
CA ILE A 24 0.84 -3.76 -6.43
C ILE A 24 0.83 -4.87 -7.49
N ALA A 25 1.64 -5.91 -7.32
CA ALA A 25 1.60 -7.08 -8.20
C ALA A 25 0.25 -7.80 -8.10
N PHE A 26 -0.30 -7.94 -6.89
CA PHE A 26 -1.63 -8.53 -6.68
C PHE A 26 -2.75 -7.75 -7.36
N SER A 27 -2.68 -6.42 -7.43
CA SER A 27 -3.71 -5.65 -8.14
C SER A 27 -3.84 -6.09 -9.60
N ARG A 28 -2.73 -6.46 -10.24
CA ARG A 28 -2.70 -6.86 -11.65
C ARG A 28 -3.30 -8.25 -11.90
N VAL A 29 -3.43 -9.09 -10.88
CA VAL A 29 -4.14 -10.38 -11.03
C VAL A 29 -5.65 -10.23 -10.85
N CYS A 30 -6.11 -9.09 -10.33
CA CYS A 30 -7.54 -8.80 -10.15
C CYS A 30 -8.10 -8.15 -11.42
N PRO A 31 -9.02 -8.81 -12.14
CA PRO A 31 -9.69 -8.19 -13.27
C PRO A 31 -10.79 -7.24 -12.78
N HIS A 32 -11.05 -6.17 -13.55
CA HIS A 32 -12.25 -5.36 -13.34
C HIS A 32 -13.51 -6.22 -13.54
N VAL A 33 -14.42 -6.18 -12.57
CA VAL A 33 -15.65 -7.01 -12.57
C VAL A 33 -16.76 -6.38 -13.42
N LYS A 34 -16.80 -5.05 -13.51
CA LYS A 34 -17.85 -4.27 -14.20
C LYS A 34 -17.24 -3.08 -14.97
N GLY A 35 -18.05 -2.48 -15.85
CA GLY A 35 -17.70 -1.28 -16.61
C GLY A 35 -16.88 -1.55 -17.88
N HIS A 36 -16.40 -0.49 -18.52
CA HIS A 36 -15.70 -0.56 -19.81
C HIS A 36 -14.32 -1.26 -19.74
N LEU A 37 -13.78 -1.46 -18.54
CA LEU A 37 -12.53 -2.20 -18.31
C LEU A 37 -12.75 -3.66 -17.94
N ARG A 38 -13.99 -4.17 -17.95
CA ARG A 38 -14.30 -5.54 -17.49
C ARG A 38 -13.37 -6.58 -18.12
N GLY A 39 -12.80 -7.44 -17.27
CA GLY A 39 -11.87 -8.49 -17.65
C GLY A 39 -10.41 -8.04 -17.80
N LYS A 40 -10.13 -6.73 -17.82
CA LYS A 40 -8.75 -6.21 -17.84
C LYS A 40 -8.16 -6.18 -16.43
N PRO A 41 -6.84 -6.37 -16.27
CA PRO A 41 -6.13 -6.17 -15.01
C PRO A 41 -6.31 -4.78 -14.40
N ILE A 42 -6.39 -4.68 -13.07
CA ILE A 42 -6.33 -3.39 -12.37
C ILE A 42 -4.87 -2.91 -12.33
N VAL A 43 -4.61 -1.83 -13.07
CA VAL A 43 -3.33 -1.12 -13.05
C VAL A 43 -3.48 0.10 -12.14
N LEU A 44 -2.72 0.12 -11.05
CA LEU A 44 -2.76 1.22 -10.09
C LEU A 44 -1.97 2.43 -10.60
N GLU A 45 -2.57 3.60 -10.51
CA GLU A 45 -1.88 4.88 -10.76
C GLU A 45 -0.86 5.18 -9.64
N SER A 46 0.14 6.01 -9.93
CA SER A 46 1.23 6.31 -8.98
C SER A 46 0.74 6.79 -7.61
N TRP A 47 -0.33 7.58 -7.57
CA TRP A 47 -0.90 8.06 -6.30
C TRP A 47 -1.63 6.94 -5.54
N GLN A 48 -2.27 5.99 -6.23
CA GLN A 48 -2.90 4.83 -5.60
C GLN A 48 -1.84 3.91 -5.01
N GLN A 49 -0.75 3.66 -5.75
CA GLN A 49 0.40 2.93 -5.25
C GLN A 49 0.96 3.60 -4.00
N PHE A 50 1.10 4.94 -4.00
CA PHE A 50 1.53 5.69 -2.83
C PHE A 50 0.54 5.60 -1.65
N ALA A 51 -0.77 5.65 -1.90
CA ALA A 51 -1.79 5.48 -0.87
C ALA A 51 -1.69 4.09 -0.20
N PHE A 52 -1.54 3.03 -0.99
CA PHE A 52 -1.35 1.68 -0.48
C PHE A 52 0.01 1.48 0.18
N ALA A 53 1.06 2.15 -0.29
CA ALA A 53 2.36 2.18 0.37
C ALA A 53 2.25 2.72 1.81
N ASN A 54 1.48 3.80 1.98
CA ASN A 54 1.22 4.35 3.30
C ASN A 54 0.39 3.41 4.19
N LEU A 55 -0.57 2.68 3.62
CA LEU A 55 -1.48 1.80 4.37
C LEU A 55 -0.82 0.47 4.78
N PHE A 56 -0.04 -0.13 3.88
CA PHE A 56 0.54 -1.47 4.07
C PHE A 56 2.02 -1.46 4.42
N GLY A 57 2.77 -0.45 3.98
CA GLY A 57 4.22 -0.42 4.11
C GLY A 57 4.71 -0.18 5.53
N PHE A 58 4.00 0.59 6.35
CA PHE A 58 4.44 0.87 7.71
C PHE A 58 4.05 -0.22 8.71
N LYS A 59 5.05 -0.79 9.39
CA LYS A 59 4.91 -1.75 10.49
C LYS A 59 5.53 -1.23 11.77
N VAL A 60 4.95 -1.59 12.92
CA VAL A 60 5.53 -1.35 14.24
C VAL A 60 6.67 -2.34 14.46
N LYS A 61 7.91 -1.86 14.64
CA LYS A 61 9.09 -2.74 14.78
C LYS A 61 8.94 -3.75 15.91
N ALA A 62 8.42 -3.32 17.06
CA ALA A 62 8.29 -4.16 18.25
C ALA A 62 7.32 -5.35 18.07
N THR A 63 6.32 -5.23 17.19
CA THR A 63 5.27 -6.26 17.05
C THR A 63 5.17 -6.87 15.64
N GLY A 64 5.85 -6.28 14.65
CA GLY A 64 5.73 -6.65 13.24
C GLY A 64 4.36 -6.34 12.60
N ARG A 65 3.40 -5.79 13.36
CA ARG A 65 2.04 -5.50 12.87
C ARG A 65 2.00 -4.21 12.06
N ARG A 66 1.10 -4.14 11.08
CA ARG A 66 0.84 -2.90 10.33
C ARG A 66 0.38 -1.78 11.27
N LYS A 67 0.92 -0.58 11.04
CA LYS A 67 0.54 0.63 11.76
C LYS A 67 -0.92 1.01 11.47
N TYR A 68 -1.29 0.99 10.20
CA TYR A 68 -2.62 1.37 9.74
C TYR A 68 -3.46 0.14 9.41
N ARG A 69 -4.75 0.20 9.79
CA ARG A 69 -5.74 -0.86 9.52
C ARG A 69 -6.85 -0.41 8.57
N SER A 70 -7.09 0.91 8.49
CA SER A 70 -8.14 1.52 7.68
C SER A 70 -7.62 2.80 7.03
N ALA A 71 -8.23 3.20 5.92
CA ALA A 71 -8.04 4.48 5.25
C ALA A 71 -9.40 5.16 5.10
N TYR A 72 -9.42 6.49 5.18
CA TYR A 72 -10.60 7.35 5.06
C TYR A 72 -10.24 8.55 4.19
#